data_AF-X1EDJ3-F1
#
_entry.id   AF-X1EDJ3-F1
#
_cell.length_a   1.000
_cell.length_b   1.000
_cell.length_c   1.000
_cell.angle_alpha   90.00
_cell.angle_beta   90.00
_cell.angle_gamma   90.00
#
_symmetry.space_group_name_H-M   'P 1'
#
loop_
_entity.id
_entity.type
_entity.pdbx_description
1 polymer ?
#
loop_
_entity_poly.entity_id
_entity_poly.type
_entity_poly.pdbx_seq_one_letter_code
_entity_poly.pdbx_strand_id
1 'polypeptide(L)'
;NSPASRPQSGLYLADIVVEVVDEGGVTRYVAIYSSFNAEIMGPVRSARQYYAEIARCFDPIYAFWGTYPEGYKIVEDLGLDELSVLGDQSGNSSITAKASHWRDNSRSAPHNGYMSTFQLKEDAERAGYSIEGGNSPIRFKIDAVDSEKGNISNITIDFSYEQYKVDFIYKRDENNYLKLLAGSPHTDRETGEQITVNNIIVMITDIEGPIDESGHMAVRTTGTSDIGKAFF
;
A
#
# COMPACT_ATOMS: atom_id res chain seq x y z
N ASN A 1 -7.60 4.79 -0.39
CA ASN A 1 -8.21 4.72 -1.74
C ASN A 1 -9.63 5.30 -1.72
N SER A 2 -9.88 6.45 -1.08
CA SER A 2 -11.20 7.07 -1.12
C SER A 2 -11.50 7.63 -2.52
N PRO A 3 -12.77 7.76 -2.95
CA PRO A 3 -13.12 8.33 -4.25
C PRO A 3 -12.46 9.68 -4.54
N ALA A 4 -12.44 10.60 -3.56
CA ALA A 4 -11.81 11.91 -3.67
C ALA A 4 -10.27 11.87 -3.84
N SER A 5 -9.64 10.71 -3.64
CA SER A 5 -8.20 10.50 -3.82
C SER A 5 -7.87 9.89 -5.18
N ARG A 6 -8.86 9.55 -6.01
CA ARG A 6 -8.68 8.86 -7.30
C ARG A 6 -8.70 9.87 -8.46
N PRO A 7 -7.94 9.63 -9.55
CA PRO A 7 -6.87 8.64 -9.66
C PRO A 7 -5.69 8.96 -8.72
N GLN A 8 -4.99 7.93 -8.27
CA GLN A 8 -3.73 8.07 -7.53
C GLN A 8 -2.58 8.38 -8.49
N SER A 9 -1.49 8.92 -7.95
CA SER A 9 -0.24 9.15 -8.67
C SER A 9 0.77 8.07 -8.31
N GLY A 10 1.52 7.59 -9.30
CA GLY A 10 2.70 6.75 -9.13
C GLY A 10 2.43 5.28 -8.82
N LEU A 11 1.20 4.77 -8.90
CA LEU A 11 0.92 3.34 -8.72
C LEU A 11 1.48 2.50 -9.89
N TYR A 12 1.60 3.08 -11.08
CA TYR A 12 2.18 2.39 -12.25
C TYR A 12 3.68 2.03 -12.10
N LEU A 13 4.35 2.60 -11.09
CA LEU A 13 5.77 2.33 -10.77
C LEU A 13 5.93 1.42 -9.54
N ALA A 14 4.84 1.10 -8.84
CA ALA A 14 4.91 0.22 -7.67
C ALA A 14 5.09 -1.23 -8.12
N ASP A 15 6.05 -1.95 -7.51
CA ASP A 15 6.27 -3.37 -7.78
C ASP A 15 5.16 -4.22 -7.17
N ILE A 16 4.67 -3.82 -6.00
CA ILE A 16 3.62 -4.51 -5.24
C ILE A 16 2.67 -3.47 -4.68
N VAL A 17 1.37 -3.72 -4.84
CA VAL A 17 0.31 -2.94 -4.21
C VAL A 17 -0.61 -3.90 -3.46
N VAL A 18 -0.71 -3.72 -2.15
CA VAL A 18 -1.65 -4.46 -1.31
C VAL A 18 -2.87 -3.57 -1.04
N GLU A 19 -4.05 -4.01 -1.45
CA GLU A 19 -5.33 -3.35 -1.14
C GLU A 19 -6.03 -4.06 0.01
N VAL A 20 -6.36 -3.32 1.07
CA VAL A 20 -7.02 -3.86 2.27
C VAL A 20 -8.06 -2.87 2.79
N VAL A 21 -9.07 -3.38 3.50
CA VAL A 21 -10.14 -2.58 4.12
C VAL A 21 -9.59 -1.77 5.30
N ASP A 22 -10.13 -0.57 5.45
CA ASP A 22 -9.85 0.45 6.47
C ASP A 22 -11.18 0.87 7.13
N GLU A 23 -11.10 1.78 8.12
CA GLU A 23 -12.28 2.24 8.87
C GLU A 23 -13.44 2.69 7.97
N GLY A 24 -14.65 2.26 8.33
CA GLY A 24 -15.87 2.61 7.59
C GLY A 24 -15.97 1.93 6.23
N GLY A 25 -15.27 0.81 6.02
CA GLY A 25 -15.38 -0.03 4.82
C GLY A 25 -14.72 0.59 3.57
N VAL A 26 -13.89 1.61 3.73
CA VAL A 26 -13.07 2.14 2.63
C VAL A 26 -11.85 1.25 2.44
N THR A 27 -11.25 1.19 1.25
CA THR A 27 -9.97 0.49 1.08
C THR A 27 -8.78 1.45 1.11
N ARG A 28 -7.60 0.92 1.41
CA ARG A 28 -6.30 1.60 1.25
C ARG A 28 -5.26 0.71 0.60
N TYR A 29 -4.27 1.39 0.03
CA TYR A 29 -3.13 0.78 -0.61
C TYR A 29 -1.90 0.90 0.29
N VAL A 30 -1.17 -0.20 0.42
CA VAL A 30 0.25 -0.22 0.77
C VAL A 30 1.00 -0.47 -0.53
N ALA A 31 1.73 0.53 -1.02
CA ALA A 31 2.49 0.45 -2.26
C ALA A 31 3.98 0.34 -1.95
N ILE A 32 4.64 -0.66 -2.54
CA ILE A 32 6.06 -0.95 -2.37
C ILE A 32 6.79 -0.59 -3.66
N TYR A 33 7.83 0.23 -3.52
CA TYR A 33 8.66 0.73 -4.62
C TYR A 33 10.10 0.25 -4.39
N SER A 34 10.59 -0.60 -5.29
CA SER A 34 11.94 -1.16 -5.25
C SER A 34 12.64 -0.99 -6.59
N SER A 35 12.04 -1.48 -7.69
CA SER A 35 12.65 -1.48 -9.03
C SER A 35 12.65 -0.09 -9.67
N PHE A 36 11.64 0.73 -9.35
CA PHE A 36 11.47 2.07 -9.92
C PHE A 36 11.19 3.11 -8.86
N ASN A 37 11.76 4.29 -9.04
CA ASN A 37 11.46 5.47 -8.24
C ASN A 37 10.25 6.20 -8.84
N ALA A 38 9.28 6.56 -8.00
CA ALA A 38 8.21 7.50 -8.34
C ALA A 38 8.57 8.93 -7.91
N GLU A 39 8.53 9.86 -8.85
CA GLU A 39 8.70 11.31 -8.60
C GLU A 39 7.50 11.88 -7.83
N ILE A 40 6.30 11.41 -8.14
CA ILE A 40 5.06 11.80 -7.49
C ILE A 40 4.29 10.54 -7.10
N MET A 41 4.06 10.36 -5.80
CA MET A 41 3.21 9.30 -5.28
C MET A 41 2.22 9.82 -4.24
N GLY A 42 0.98 9.32 -4.33
CA GLY A 42 -0.08 9.65 -3.39
C GLY A 42 -1.48 9.71 -4.01
N PRO A 43 -2.47 10.26 -3.29
CA PRO A 43 -2.32 10.88 -1.98
C PRO A 43 -1.90 9.91 -0.86
N VAL A 44 -0.89 10.28 -0.08
CA VAL A 44 -0.44 9.53 1.10
C VAL A 44 -1.34 9.87 2.30
N ARG A 45 -1.62 8.86 3.13
CA ARG A 45 -2.58 8.97 4.24
C ARG A 45 -2.03 8.29 5.50
N SER A 46 -2.81 8.30 6.57
CA SER A 46 -2.39 7.79 7.88
C SER A 46 -2.04 6.30 7.88
N ALA A 47 -1.05 5.89 8.66
CA ALA A 47 -0.73 4.49 8.90
C ALA A 47 -1.73 3.81 9.85
N ARG A 48 -1.68 2.47 9.86
CA ARG A 48 -2.38 1.55 10.77
C ARG A 48 -1.44 0.38 11.02
N GLN A 49 -1.67 -0.33 12.13
CA GLN A 49 -0.87 -1.50 12.50
C GLN A 49 -0.73 -2.50 11.34
N TYR A 50 -1.83 -2.93 10.75
CA TYR A 50 -1.81 -3.94 9.70
C TYR A 50 -1.14 -3.44 8.40
N TYR A 51 -1.15 -2.14 8.11
CA TYR A 51 -0.35 -1.61 6.99
C TYR A 51 1.14 -1.73 7.25
N ALA A 52 1.58 -1.41 8.47
CA ALA A 52 2.98 -1.51 8.86
C ALA A 52 3.44 -2.97 8.94
N GLU A 53 2.59 -3.88 9.46
CA GLU A 53 2.86 -5.32 9.47
C GLU A 53 3.01 -5.89 8.05
N ILE A 54 2.13 -5.52 7.12
CA ILE A 54 2.24 -5.89 5.70
C ILE A 54 3.53 -5.34 5.09
N ALA A 55 3.83 -4.05 5.34
CA ALA A 55 5.03 -3.41 4.81
C ALA A 55 6.29 -4.10 5.34
N ARG A 56 6.33 -4.48 6.61
CA ARG A 56 7.46 -5.14 7.29
C ARG A 56 7.92 -6.44 6.63
N CYS A 57 7.04 -7.13 5.92
CA CYS A 57 7.42 -8.32 5.15
C CYS A 57 8.48 -8.03 4.08
N PHE A 58 8.68 -6.77 3.70
CA PHE A 58 9.58 -6.32 2.64
C PHE A 58 10.80 -5.54 3.14
N ASP A 59 11.00 -5.43 4.45
CA ASP A 59 12.07 -4.62 5.07
C ASP A 59 12.21 -3.19 4.48
N PRO A 60 11.13 -2.38 4.49
CA PRO A 60 11.11 -1.11 3.78
C PRO A 60 11.57 0.06 4.66
N ILE A 61 11.92 1.15 3.99
CA ILE A 61 11.73 2.49 4.57
C ILE A 61 10.22 2.79 4.55
N TYR A 62 9.57 2.75 5.70
CA TYR A 62 8.13 2.91 5.86
C TYR A 62 7.73 4.39 5.97
N ALA A 63 7.28 4.98 4.86
CA ALA A 63 6.84 6.36 4.79
C ALA A 63 5.31 6.52 4.95
N PHE A 64 4.87 7.41 5.83
CA PHE A 64 3.44 7.64 6.08
C PHE A 64 3.12 9.08 6.52
N TRP A 65 1.85 9.49 6.40
CA TRP A 65 1.46 10.86 6.74
C TRP A 65 1.39 11.09 8.26
N GLY A 66 0.88 10.11 9.00
CA GLY A 66 0.79 10.14 10.46
C GLY A 66 -0.04 8.96 10.95
N THR A 67 -0.26 8.83 12.25
CA THR A 67 -1.16 7.81 12.81
C THR A 67 -1.83 8.34 14.07
N TYR A 68 -2.73 7.57 14.68
CA TYR A 68 -3.28 7.90 15.99
C TYR A 68 -2.20 7.76 17.07
N PRO A 69 -2.33 8.41 18.25
CA PRO A 69 -1.26 8.51 19.24
C PRO A 69 -0.62 7.16 19.62
N GLU A 70 -1.42 6.14 19.90
CA GLU A 70 -0.95 4.80 20.28
C GLU A 70 -0.34 4.06 19.08
N GLY A 71 -0.79 4.39 17.86
CA GLY A 71 -0.32 3.80 16.62
C GLY A 71 1.17 4.08 16.35
N TYR A 72 1.72 5.18 16.86
CA TYR A 72 3.15 5.46 16.72
C TYR A 72 4.00 4.44 17.47
N LYS A 73 3.64 4.13 18.72
CA LYS A 73 4.33 3.09 19.50
C LYS A 73 4.24 1.73 18.80
N ILE A 74 3.07 1.39 18.23
CA ILE A 74 2.88 0.13 17.50
C ILE A 74 3.80 0.05 16.28
N VAL A 75 3.93 1.13 15.50
CA VAL A 75 4.85 1.17 14.35
C VAL A 75 6.30 1.03 14.80
N GLU A 76 6.71 1.75 15.85
CA GLU A 76 8.06 1.66 16.42
C GLU A 76 8.40 0.24 16.89
N ASP A 77 7.45 -0.44 17.55
CA ASP A 77 7.64 -1.80 18.06
C ASP A 77 7.79 -2.85 16.95
N LEU A 78 7.41 -2.53 15.71
CA LEU A 78 7.67 -3.39 14.55
C LEU A 78 9.12 -3.32 14.07
N GLY A 79 9.90 -2.33 14.52
CA GLY A 79 11.32 -2.18 14.21
C GLY A 79 11.58 -1.88 12.73
N LEU A 80 10.74 -1.03 12.13
CA LEU A 80 10.89 -0.55 10.75
C LEU A 80 11.81 0.67 10.70
N ASP A 81 12.42 0.95 9.55
CA ASP A 81 12.99 2.27 9.28
C ASP A 81 11.85 3.21 8.87
N GLU A 82 11.40 4.10 9.76
CA GLU A 82 10.21 4.92 9.49
C GLU A 82 10.48 6.38 9.13
N LEU A 83 9.64 6.92 8.24
CA LEU A 83 9.58 8.35 7.91
C LEU A 83 8.14 8.86 8.06
N SER A 84 7.92 9.78 8.99
CA SER A 84 6.57 10.31 9.25
C SER A 84 6.49 11.80 8.92
N VAL A 85 5.45 12.21 8.19
CA VAL A 85 5.18 13.64 7.94
C VAL A 85 4.91 14.37 9.26
N LEU A 86 3.96 13.86 10.04
CA LEU A 86 3.57 14.49 11.30
C LEU A 86 4.57 14.22 12.42
N GLY A 87 5.25 13.07 12.42
CA GLY A 87 6.02 12.57 13.56
C GLY A 87 5.13 12.33 14.79
N ASP A 88 5.67 11.69 15.82
CA ASP A 88 4.93 11.54 17.07
C ASP A 88 4.89 12.86 17.84
N GLN A 89 3.68 13.38 18.04
CA GLN A 89 3.43 14.59 18.84
C GLN A 89 2.89 14.28 20.24
N SER A 90 2.61 13.01 20.52
CA SER A 90 2.10 12.53 21.80
C SER A 90 3.21 12.15 22.78
N GLY A 91 4.42 11.85 22.28
CA GLY A 91 5.55 11.38 23.08
C GLY A 91 5.45 9.90 23.46
N ASN A 92 4.63 9.13 22.74
CA ASN A 92 4.42 7.70 22.96
C ASN A 92 5.53 6.84 22.34
N SER A 93 6.33 7.39 21.43
CA SER A 93 7.39 6.72 20.68
C SER A 93 8.57 7.65 20.41
N SER A 94 9.65 7.09 19.85
CA SER A 94 10.84 7.81 19.39
C SER A 94 10.77 8.19 17.91
N ILE A 95 9.63 8.02 17.25
CA ILE A 95 9.46 8.30 15.81
C ILE A 95 9.53 9.82 15.57
N THR A 96 10.72 10.28 15.18
CA THR A 96 10.98 11.70 14.88
C THR A 96 11.44 11.98 13.45
N ALA A 97 11.88 10.96 12.71
CA ALA A 97 12.38 11.12 11.35
C ALA A 97 11.27 11.61 10.41
N LYS A 98 11.60 12.61 9.58
CA LYS A 98 10.63 13.37 8.78
C LYS A 98 10.61 12.91 7.34
N ALA A 99 9.40 12.67 6.84
CA ALA A 99 9.16 12.44 5.41
C ALA A 99 8.99 13.79 4.69
N SER A 100 9.77 14.01 3.64
CA SER A 100 9.60 15.07 2.67
C SER A 100 8.27 14.90 1.95
N HIS A 101 7.50 15.97 1.88
CA HIS A 101 6.13 15.94 1.40
C HIS A 101 5.68 17.32 0.92
N TRP A 102 4.59 17.34 0.16
CA TRP A 102 3.90 18.58 -0.19
C TRP A 102 2.39 18.37 -0.24
N ARG A 103 1.65 19.47 -0.39
CA ARG A 103 0.22 19.45 -0.68
C ARG A 103 -0.06 19.93 -2.09
N ASP A 104 -0.84 19.16 -2.83
CA ASP A 104 -1.34 19.55 -4.14
C ASP A 104 -2.60 20.43 -3.98
N ASN A 105 -2.50 21.69 -4.38
CA ASN A 105 -3.59 22.67 -4.25
C ASN A 105 -4.76 22.41 -5.20
N SER A 106 -4.62 21.51 -6.18
CA SER A 106 -5.75 21.07 -7.02
C SER A 106 -6.71 20.12 -6.30
N ARG A 107 -6.35 19.63 -5.10
CA ARG A 107 -7.19 18.74 -4.27
C ARG A 107 -7.38 19.31 -2.87
N SER A 108 -8.54 19.02 -2.29
CA SER A 108 -8.83 19.41 -0.90
C SER A 108 -8.18 18.48 0.10
N ALA A 109 -7.76 19.04 1.24
CA ALA A 109 -7.36 18.24 2.38
C ALA A 109 -8.55 17.36 2.83
N PRO A 110 -8.29 16.12 3.30
CA PRO A 110 -6.97 15.53 3.50
C PRO A 110 -6.44 14.75 2.28
N HIS A 111 -7.08 14.84 1.10
CA HIS A 111 -6.82 14.00 -0.08
C HIS A 111 -5.75 14.56 -1.02
N ASN A 112 -4.82 15.34 -0.48
CA ASN A 112 -3.91 16.16 -1.26
C ASN A 112 -2.45 16.08 -0.81
N GLY A 113 -2.09 15.16 0.09
CA GLY A 113 -0.72 14.98 0.53
C GLY A 113 0.06 14.05 -0.39
N TYR A 114 1.22 14.45 -0.89
CA TYR A 114 2.05 13.67 -1.82
C TYR A 114 3.51 13.61 -1.35
N MET A 115 4.24 12.63 -1.89
CA MET A 115 5.65 12.37 -1.60
C MET A 115 6.39 11.99 -2.90
N SER A 116 7.72 11.99 -2.82
CA SER A 116 8.63 11.52 -3.86
C SER A 116 9.55 10.45 -3.29
N THR A 117 9.69 9.32 -3.97
CA THR A 117 10.63 8.26 -3.55
C THR A 117 12.09 8.73 -3.57
N PHE A 118 12.43 9.70 -4.42
CA PHE A 118 13.77 10.30 -4.44
C PHE A 118 14.03 11.09 -3.14
N GLN A 119 13.08 11.95 -2.75
CA GLN A 119 13.23 12.74 -1.52
C GLN A 119 13.21 11.86 -0.26
N LEU A 120 12.38 10.81 -0.25
CA LEU A 120 12.35 9.87 0.87
C LEU A 120 13.66 9.10 1.03
N LYS A 121 14.38 8.79 -0.05
CA LYS A 121 15.72 8.20 0.04
C LYS A 121 16.70 9.16 0.72
N GLU A 122 16.67 10.44 0.36
CA GLU A 122 17.49 11.45 1.04
C GLU A 122 17.10 11.64 2.51
N ASP A 123 15.80 11.57 2.83
CA ASP A 123 15.31 11.61 4.22
C ASP A 123 15.83 10.42 5.03
N ALA A 124 15.81 9.22 4.44
CA ALA A 124 16.30 8.01 5.06
C ALA A 124 17.80 8.09 5.33
N GLU A 125 18.60 8.55 4.37
CA GLU A 125 20.04 8.78 4.58
C GLU A 125 20.30 9.78 5.71
N ARG A 126 19.52 10.89 5.77
CA ARG A 126 19.62 11.87 6.86
C ARG A 126 19.25 11.28 8.22
N ALA A 127 18.32 10.34 8.26
CA ALA A 127 17.95 9.60 9.46
C ALA A 127 18.95 8.50 9.84
N GLY A 128 19.93 8.20 8.98
CA GLY A 128 20.93 7.17 9.19
C GLY A 128 20.46 5.76 8.80
N TYR A 129 19.36 5.64 8.05
CA TYR A 129 18.84 4.37 7.56
C TYR A 129 19.59 3.89 6.32
N SER A 130 19.59 2.57 6.11
CA SER A 130 20.18 1.98 4.90
C SER A 130 19.28 2.24 3.70
N ILE A 131 19.83 2.76 2.62
CA ILE A 131 19.16 2.82 1.31
C ILE A 131 19.56 1.65 0.39
N GLU A 132 20.46 0.80 0.86
CA GLU A 132 20.84 -0.44 0.21
C GLU A 132 19.85 -1.55 0.60
N GLY A 133 19.41 -2.34 -0.38
CA GLY A 133 18.36 -3.35 -0.19
C GLY A 133 17.83 -3.88 -1.52
N GLY A 134 16.53 -4.13 -1.60
CA GLY A 134 15.85 -4.58 -2.83
C GLY A 134 15.82 -6.10 -3.03
N ASN A 135 16.15 -6.88 -1.99
CA ASN A 135 15.91 -8.31 -2.03
C ASN A 135 14.41 -8.58 -1.83
N SER A 136 13.73 -9.02 -2.88
CA SER A 136 12.33 -9.41 -2.76
C SER A 136 12.21 -10.71 -1.96
N PRO A 137 11.31 -10.80 -0.97
CA PRO A 137 10.96 -12.07 -0.34
C PRO A 137 10.17 -12.98 -1.31
N ILE A 138 9.69 -12.44 -2.43
CA ILE A 138 8.89 -13.14 -3.43
C ILE A 138 9.79 -13.75 -4.49
N ARG A 139 9.45 -14.98 -4.90
CA ARG A 139 10.10 -15.68 -6.00
C ARG A 139 9.34 -15.46 -7.30
N PHE A 140 10.08 -15.15 -8.35
CA PHE A 140 9.53 -14.94 -9.69
C PHE A 140 9.78 -16.16 -10.58
N LYS A 141 8.92 -16.34 -11.58
CA LYS A 141 9.10 -17.29 -12.67
C LYS A 141 9.01 -16.56 -13.99
N ILE A 142 9.55 -17.18 -15.04
CA ILE A 142 9.33 -16.71 -16.41
C ILE A 142 7.86 -16.94 -16.82
N ASP A 143 7.42 -16.17 -17.81
CA ASP A 143 6.07 -16.29 -18.35
C ASP A 143 5.79 -17.69 -18.89
N ALA A 144 4.56 -18.15 -18.66
CA ALA A 144 4.08 -19.41 -19.20
C ALA A 144 3.92 -19.30 -20.73
N VAL A 145 4.25 -20.36 -21.45
CA VAL A 145 3.90 -20.47 -22.88
C VAL A 145 2.37 -20.44 -23.04
N ASP A 146 1.87 -20.07 -24.21
CA ASP A 146 0.43 -19.82 -24.39
C ASP A 146 -0.44 -21.04 -24.02
N SER A 147 0.03 -22.26 -24.31
CA SER A 147 -0.64 -23.51 -23.95
C SER A 147 -0.73 -23.78 -22.43
N GLU A 148 0.09 -23.10 -21.63
CA GLU A 148 0.15 -23.24 -20.16
C GLU A 148 -0.50 -22.05 -19.43
N LYS A 149 -0.91 -20.99 -20.14
CA LYS A 149 -1.65 -19.88 -19.55
C LYS A 149 -2.99 -20.37 -19.00
N GLY A 150 -3.30 -19.93 -17.77
CA GLY A 150 -4.56 -20.26 -17.12
C GLY A 150 -5.80 -19.77 -17.87
N ASN A 151 -6.96 -20.29 -17.49
CA ASN A 151 -8.25 -19.96 -18.09
C ASN A 151 -9.08 -18.97 -17.24
N ILE A 152 -8.53 -18.45 -16.13
CA ILE A 152 -9.18 -17.44 -15.30
C ILE A 152 -9.09 -16.10 -16.01
N SER A 153 -10.20 -15.68 -16.60
CA SER A 153 -10.29 -14.41 -17.33
C SER A 153 -10.61 -13.23 -16.41
N ASN A 154 -11.51 -13.40 -15.45
CA ASN A 154 -11.98 -12.30 -14.61
C ASN A 154 -11.90 -12.66 -13.13
N ILE A 155 -11.41 -11.73 -12.32
CA ILE A 155 -11.43 -11.79 -10.85
C ILE A 155 -12.16 -10.56 -10.35
N THR A 156 -13.22 -10.77 -9.56
CA THR A 156 -13.97 -9.69 -8.92
C THR A 156 -13.81 -9.81 -7.42
N ILE A 157 -13.50 -8.69 -6.77
CA ILE A 157 -13.39 -8.57 -5.31
C ILE A 157 -14.37 -7.48 -4.88
N ASP A 158 -15.41 -7.89 -4.14
CA ASP A 158 -16.35 -6.97 -3.50
C ASP A 158 -15.91 -6.77 -2.04
N PHE A 159 -15.23 -5.66 -1.78
CA PHE A 159 -14.68 -5.38 -0.45
C PHE A 159 -15.77 -5.02 0.57
N SER A 160 -16.57 -4.00 0.25
CA SER A 160 -17.51 -3.42 1.25
C SER A 160 -18.67 -2.68 0.59
N TYR A 161 -18.39 -1.87 -0.44
CA TYR A 161 -19.38 -1.09 -1.19
C TYR A 161 -19.01 -1.10 -2.67
N GLU A 162 -19.98 -0.85 -3.56
CA GLU A 162 -19.76 -0.83 -5.02
C GLU A 162 -18.62 0.12 -5.44
N GLN A 163 -18.46 1.24 -4.75
CA GLN A 163 -17.36 2.20 -5.00
C GLN A 163 -15.96 1.69 -4.62
N TYR A 164 -15.86 0.55 -3.96
CA TYR A 164 -14.61 -0.15 -3.62
C TYR A 164 -14.52 -1.52 -4.30
N LYS A 165 -15.51 -1.91 -5.10
CA LYS A 165 -15.43 -3.12 -5.92
C LYS A 165 -14.28 -3.00 -6.92
N VAL A 166 -13.49 -4.06 -7.01
CA VAL A 166 -12.37 -4.18 -7.93
C VAL A 166 -12.63 -5.35 -8.87
N ASP A 167 -12.43 -5.10 -10.15
CA ASP A 167 -12.46 -6.14 -11.17
C ASP A 167 -11.11 -6.18 -11.87
N PHE A 168 -10.63 -7.39 -12.17
CA PHE A 168 -9.43 -7.62 -12.95
C PHE A 168 -9.81 -8.41 -14.19
N ILE A 169 -9.52 -7.86 -15.37
CA ILE A 169 -9.85 -8.45 -16.66
C ILE A 169 -8.56 -8.88 -17.35
N TYR A 170 -8.37 -10.18 -17.54
CA TYR A 170 -7.20 -10.76 -18.16
C TYR A 170 -7.16 -10.46 -19.66
N LYS A 171 -6.03 -9.92 -20.13
CA LYS A 171 -5.72 -9.67 -21.53
C LYS A 171 -4.71 -10.72 -21.98
N ARG A 172 -5.21 -11.80 -22.60
CA ARG A 172 -4.38 -12.96 -22.99
C ARG A 172 -3.20 -12.60 -23.90
N ASP A 173 -3.41 -11.67 -24.83
CA ASP A 173 -2.40 -11.22 -25.79
C ASP A 173 -1.27 -10.44 -25.12
N GLU A 174 -1.58 -9.71 -24.05
CA GLU A 174 -0.64 -8.90 -23.26
C GLU A 174 -0.10 -9.65 -22.02
N ASN A 175 -0.68 -10.82 -21.71
CA ASN A 175 -0.38 -11.63 -20.53
C ASN A 175 -0.45 -10.86 -19.19
N ASN A 176 -1.43 -9.97 -19.05
CA ASN A 176 -1.63 -9.15 -17.86
C ASN A 176 -3.13 -8.99 -17.54
N TYR A 177 -3.45 -8.39 -16.40
CA TYR A 177 -4.80 -8.03 -15.99
C TYR A 177 -4.96 -6.52 -16.00
N LEU A 178 -6.05 -6.03 -16.61
CA LEU A 178 -6.51 -4.66 -16.48
C LEU A 178 -7.28 -4.50 -15.18
N LYS A 179 -6.92 -3.52 -14.35
CA LYS A 179 -7.65 -3.22 -13.12
C LYS A 179 -8.78 -2.22 -13.38
N LEU A 180 -9.97 -2.55 -12.92
CA LEU A 180 -11.11 -1.65 -12.81
C LEU A 180 -11.40 -1.40 -11.33
N LEU A 181 -11.94 -0.21 -11.06
CA LEU A 181 -12.32 0.21 -9.72
C LEU A 181 -13.66 0.94 -9.82
N ALA A 182 -14.65 0.49 -9.08
CA ALA A 182 -16.03 0.99 -9.15
C ALA A 182 -16.58 0.98 -10.59
N GLY A 183 -16.37 -0.13 -11.31
CA GLY A 183 -16.87 -0.33 -12.67
C GLY A 183 -16.18 0.48 -13.77
N SER A 184 -15.14 1.25 -13.46
CA SER A 184 -14.41 2.08 -14.44
C SER A 184 -12.93 1.71 -14.50
N PRO A 185 -12.22 1.95 -15.61
CA PRO A 185 -10.76 1.78 -15.69
C PRO A 185 -10.07 2.50 -14.52
N HIS A 186 -9.27 1.77 -13.73
CA HIS A 186 -8.47 2.39 -12.68
C HIS A 186 -7.20 2.94 -13.33
N THR A 187 -7.13 4.26 -13.49
CA THR A 187 -5.97 4.92 -14.11
C THR A 187 -4.99 5.49 -13.09
N ASP A 188 -3.74 5.63 -13.50
CA ASP A 188 -2.78 6.49 -12.81
C ASP A 188 -2.94 7.94 -13.26
N ARG A 189 -2.83 8.88 -12.34
CA ARG A 189 -2.98 10.30 -12.62
C ARG A 189 -1.87 10.83 -13.51
N GLU A 190 -0.63 10.39 -13.30
CA GLU A 190 0.54 10.99 -13.95
C GLU A 190 0.67 10.57 -15.41
N THR A 191 0.22 9.36 -15.74
CA THR A 191 0.27 8.83 -17.10
C THR A 191 -1.08 8.91 -17.81
N GLY A 192 -2.19 8.92 -17.06
CA GLY A 192 -3.54 8.75 -17.62
C GLY A 192 -3.84 7.32 -18.08
N GLU A 193 -2.87 6.42 -17.99
CA GLU A 193 -2.98 5.04 -18.45
C GLU A 193 -3.67 4.16 -17.41
N GLN A 194 -4.36 3.12 -17.88
CA GLN A 194 -4.98 2.14 -17.01
C GLN A 194 -3.93 1.29 -16.30
N ILE A 195 -4.10 1.07 -15.01
CA ILE A 195 -3.26 0.19 -14.21
C ILE A 195 -3.42 -1.25 -14.70
N THR A 196 -2.29 -1.89 -14.97
CA THR A 196 -2.20 -3.31 -15.32
C THR A 196 -1.32 -4.04 -14.30
N VAL A 197 -1.61 -5.32 -14.07
CA VAL A 197 -0.83 -6.18 -13.16
C VAL A 197 -0.65 -7.57 -13.76
N ASN A 198 0.51 -8.18 -13.57
CA ASN A 198 0.76 -9.55 -14.05
C ASN A 198 0.22 -10.62 -13.09
N ASN A 199 0.14 -10.31 -11.80
CA ASN A 199 -0.24 -11.26 -10.75
C ASN A 199 -1.28 -10.65 -9.82
N ILE A 200 -2.23 -11.47 -9.39
CA ILE A 200 -3.25 -11.12 -8.40
C ILE A 200 -3.24 -12.21 -7.34
N ILE A 201 -3.06 -11.80 -6.09
CA ILE A 201 -3.13 -12.67 -4.93
C ILE A 201 -4.32 -12.20 -4.09
N VAL A 202 -5.31 -13.08 -3.91
CA VAL A 202 -6.47 -12.80 -3.07
C VAL A 202 -6.27 -13.51 -1.75
N MET A 203 -6.06 -12.73 -0.68
CA MET A 203 -5.95 -13.25 0.68
C MET A 203 -7.25 -12.99 1.43
N ILE A 204 -7.81 -14.05 2.01
CA ILE A 204 -9.01 -13.97 2.86
C ILE A 204 -8.53 -14.08 4.31
N THR A 205 -8.88 -13.09 5.13
CA THR A 205 -8.49 -13.04 6.53
C THR A 205 -9.61 -12.49 7.40
N ASP A 206 -9.46 -12.65 8.71
CA ASP A 206 -10.41 -12.14 9.69
C ASP A 206 -10.16 -10.65 9.90
N ILE A 207 -11.26 -9.89 9.92
CA ILE A 207 -11.27 -8.45 10.16
C ILE A 207 -12.21 -8.19 11.33
N GLU A 208 -11.72 -7.50 12.35
CA GLU A 208 -12.46 -7.12 13.54
C GLU A 208 -12.56 -5.60 13.63
N GLY A 209 -13.73 -5.08 13.96
CA GLY A 209 -13.91 -3.65 14.17
C GLY A 209 -15.37 -3.26 14.44
N PRO A 210 -15.60 -2.12 15.10
CA PRO A 210 -14.59 -1.22 15.65
C PRO A 210 -13.92 -1.78 16.92
N ILE A 211 -12.61 -1.59 17.07
CA ILE A 211 -11.83 -2.02 18.26
C ILE A 211 -11.66 -0.91 19.30
N ASP A 212 -12.10 0.31 18.99
CA ASP A 212 -12.16 1.45 19.90
C ASP A 212 -13.27 2.44 19.51
N GLU A 213 -13.45 3.48 20.32
CA GLU A 213 -14.46 4.53 20.08
C GLU A 213 -14.18 5.38 18.83
N SER A 214 -12.95 5.37 18.32
CA SER A 214 -12.58 6.09 17.09
C SER A 214 -12.92 5.30 15.82
N GLY A 215 -13.38 4.06 15.97
CA GLY A 215 -13.81 3.21 14.86
C GLY A 215 -12.67 2.44 14.21
N HIS A 216 -11.48 2.39 14.82
CA HIS A 216 -10.35 1.66 14.26
C HIS A 216 -10.66 0.17 14.08
N MET A 217 -9.95 -0.48 13.16
CA MET A 217 -10.14 -1.90 12.84
C MET A 217 -8.84 -2.69 13.03
N ALA A 218 -8.96 -3.97 13.36
CA ALA A 218 -7.89 -4.94 13.34
C ALA A 218 -8.07 -5.87 12.13
N VAL A 219 -6.98 -6.10 11.40
CA VAL A 219 -6.92 -7.06 10.30
C VAL A 219 -5.89 -8.10 10.69
N ARG A 220 -6.25 -9.39 10.67
CA ARG A 220 -5.28 -10.43 11.00
C ARG A 220 -4.25 -10.57 9.88
N THR A 221 -3.01 -10.18 10.19
CA THR A 221 -1.83 -10.26 9.31
C THR A 221 -0.87 -11.38 9.70
N THR A 222 -1.20 -12.18 10.71
CA THR A 222 -0.38 -13.33 11.11
C THR A 222 -1.18 -14.62 11.16
N GLY A 223 -0.54 -15.70 10.74
CA GLY A 223 -1.05 -17.06 10.82
C GLY A 223 -0.10 -17.94 11.62
N THR A 224 -0.63 -19.00 12.23
CA THR A 224 0.18 -20.07 12.80
C THR A 224 -0.14 -21.37 12.08
N SER A 225 0.89 -22.15 11.80
CA SER A 225 0.81 -23.49 11.24
C SER A 225 1.82 -24.39 11.96
N ASP A 226 1.81 -25.69 11.68
CA ASP A 226 2.72 -26.67 12.30
C ASP A 226 4.21 -26.36 12.05
N ILE A 227 4.51 -25.54 11.04
CA ILE A 227 5.88 -25.11 10.69
C ILE A 227 6.26 -23.75 11.28
N GLY A 228 5.37 -23.10 12.05
CA GLY A 228 5.64 -21.86 12.78
C GLY A 228 4.61 -20.75 12.57
N LYS A 229 4.93 -19.57 13.11
CA LYS A 229 4.17 -18.33 12.91
C LYS A 229 4.70 -17.62 11.68
N ALA A 230 3.81 -17.24 10.76
CA ALA A 230 4.12 -16.43 9.60
C ALA A 230 3.32 -15.13 9.65
N PHE A 231 3.91 -14.06 9.13
CA PHE A 231 3.14 -12.93 8.64
C PHE A 231 2.60 -13.31 7.26
N PHE A 232 1.34 -13.00 7.00
CA PHE A 232 0.73 -13.16 5.68
C PHE A 232 1.31 -12.12 4.71
#